data_AF-A0A369LNN4-F1
#
_entry.id   AF-A0A369LNN4-F1
#
_cell.length_a   1.000
_cell.length_b   1.000
_cell.length_c   1.000
_cell.angle_alpha   90.00
_cell.angle_beta   90.00
_cell.angle_gamma   90.00
#
_symmetry.space_group_name_H-M   'P 1'
#
loop_
_entity.id
_entity.type
_entity.pdbx_description
1 polymer ?
#
loop_
_entity_poly.entity_id
_entity_poly.type
_entity_poly.pdbx_seq_one_letter_code
_entity_poly.pdbx_strand_id
1 'polypeptide(L)'
;MRHLGFQASLCVALLRGSSPSSQAARLKPLLADLGANRVSSVLKEGGCVSQLLVGVLSDTHGRLPEDAYAELADCDFIIHAGDICGPGIMLELGGLAPVCAVLGNNDYPEYGESVGTVATPRIGGVRFLVTHTPTDLRAILSGRTNVLKPGDPVSQVAIHGHTHVPELLRGSAAAPADVVLCPGSVTRPRGGSKRQLAKIAIENGAVREIRFVELG
;
A
#
# COMPACT_ATOMS: atom_id res chain seq x y z
N MET A 1 -10.58 34.83 5.04
CA MET A 1 -9.58 33.98 4.36
C MET A 1 -9.88 32.55 4.78
N ARG A 2 -10.49 31.75 3.90
CA ARG A 2 -10.99 30.40 4.23
C ARG A 2 -9.98 29.38 3.74
N HIS A 3 -9.49 28.54 4.65
CA HIS A 3 -8.62 27.41 4.36
C HIS A 3 -9.38 26.37 3.52
N LEU A 4 -8.86 26.04 2.34
CA LEU A 4 -9.26 24.86 1.58
C LEU A 4 -8.74 23.62 2.33
N GLY A 5 -9.63 22.97 3.06
CA GLY A 5 -9.40 21.63 3.61
C GLY A 5 -9.44 20.61 2.46
N PHE A 6 -8.31 19.97 2.22
CA PHE A 6 -8.14 18.92 1.23
C PHE A 6 -8.90 17.66 1.71
N GLN A 7 -10.11 17.44 1.19
CA GLN A 7 -10.86 16.21 1.46
C GLN A 7 -10.33 15.06 0.60
N ALA A 8 -9.30 14.37 1.08
CA ALA A 8 -8.94 13.04 0.59
C ALA A 8 -9.66 11.98 1.44
N SER A 9 -10.99 11.95 1.35
CA SER A 9 -11.80 10.83 1.83
C SER A 9 -13.01 10.68 0.95
N LEU A 10 -12.87 9.88 -0.09
CA LEU A 10 -14.01 9.21 -0.72
C LEU A 10 -13.60 7.83 -1.23
N CYS A 11 -13.71 6.85 -0.32
CA CYS A 11 -14.35 5.57 -0.54
C CYS A 11 -14.23 4.98 -1.96
N VAL A 12 -13.33 4.01 -2.18
CA VAL A 12 -13.48 3.03 -3.27
C VAL A 12 -14.52 1.98 -2.85
N ALA A 13 -15.75 2.46 -2.66
CA ALA A 13 -16.95 1.65 -2.66
C ALA A 13 -17.85 2.25 -3.73
N LEU A 14 -17.74 1.77 -4.98
CA LEU A 14 -18.76 1.85 -6.04
C LEU A 14 -18.16 1.31 -7.35
N LEU A 15 -18.10 -0.02 -7.51
CA LEU A 15 -17.95 -0.65 -8.83
C LEU A 15 -18.84 -1.89 -8.96
N ARG A 16 -20.12 -1.76 -8.58
CA ARG A 16 -21.16 -2.69 -9.03
C ARG A 16 -22.40 -1.92 -9.47
N GLY A 17 -22.73 -2.05 -10.76
CA GLY A 17 -24.10 -1.88 -11.26
C GLY A 17 -24.48 -0.57 -11.97
N SER A 18 -23.56 0.27 -12.47
CA SER A 18 -23.93 1.49 -13.21
C SER A 18 -23.34 1.51 -14.61
N SER A 19 -24.11 1.97 -15.61
CA SER A 19 -23.69 2.01 -17.00
C SER A 19 -22.51 2.96 -17.25
N PRO A 20 -21.67 2.72 -18.28
CA PRO A 20 -20.42 3.46 -18.50
C PRO A 20 -20.61 4.99 -18.65
N SER A 21 -21.76 5.41 -19.20
CA SER A 21 -22.08 6.82 -19.43
C SER A 21 -22.36 7.59 -18.15
N SER A 22 -22.87 6.95 -17.08
CA SER A 22 -23.14 7.62 -15.80
C SER A 22 -21.89 7.75 -14.92
N GLN A 23 -20.86 6.93 -15.16
CA GLN A 23 -19.59 6.93 -14.42
C GLN A 23 -18.67 8.08 -14.84
N ALA A 24 -18.58 8.34 -16.16
CA ALA A 24 -17.76 9.43 -16.71
C ALA A 24 -18.25 10.84 -16.32
N ALA A 25 -19.55 11.01 -16.06
CA ALA A 25 -20.13 12.31 -15.71
C ALA A 25 -19.84 12.73 -14.25
N ARG A 26 -19.65 11.78 -13.33
CA ARG A 26 -19.36 12.05 -11.91
C ARG A 26 -17.88 12.31 -11.61
N LEU A 27 -16.96 11.85 -12.47
CA LEU A 27 -15.52 11.99 -12.27
C LEU A 27 -14.92 13.27 -12.86
N LYS A 28 -15.62 13.93 -13.80
CA LYS A 28 -15.12 15.15 -14.48
C LYS A 28 -14.73 16.32 -13.56
N PRO A 29 -15.49 16.65 -12.49
CA PRO A 29 -15.07 17.74 -11.60
C PRO A 29 -13.97 17.32 -10.61
N LEU A 30 -13.72 16.02 -10.41
CA LEU A 30 -12.68 15.50 -9.51
C LEU A 30 -11.32 15.31 -10.21
N LEU A 31 -11.34 15.19 -11.54
CA LEU A 31 -10.15 15.07 -12.39
C LEU A 31 -9.59 16.43 -12.86
N ALA A 32 -10.25 17.54 -12.55
CA ALA A 32 -9.81 18.87 -12.98
C ALA A 32 -8.56 19.38 -12.21
N ASP A 33 -8.31 18.86 -11.00
CA ASP A 33 -7.20 19.28 -10.12
C ASP A 33 -6.03 18.29 -10.07
N LEU A 34 -6.09 17.17 -10.79
CA LEU A 34 -4.99 16.20 -10.90
C LEU A 34 -4.49 16.20 -12.33
N GLY A 35 -3.25 16.66 -12.52
CA GLY A 35 -2.58 16.81 -13.80
C GLY A 35 -2.87 15.66 -14.77
N ALA A 36 -3.39 16.02 -15.94
CA ALA A 36 -4.09 15.16 -16.90
C ALA A 36 -3.24 14.12 -17.66
N ASN A 37 -2.14 13.60 -17.09
CA ASN A 37 -1.24 12.67 -17.79
C ASN A 37 -0.89 11.43 -16.97
N ARG A 38 -1.91 10.62 -16.60
CA ARG A 38 -1.81 9.13 -16.51
C ARG A 38 -3.08 8.38 -16.05
N VAL A 39 -4.26 9.01 -16.02
CA VAL A 39 -5.53 8.29 -15.74
C VAL A 39 -6.05 7.51 -16.97
N SER A 40 -5.37 7.59 -18.12
CA SER A 40 -5.85 7.03 -19.39
C SER A 40 -5.46 5.57 -19.69
N SER A 41 -4.86 4.82 -18.76
CA SER A 41 -4.57 3.39 -18.97
C SER A 41 -5.59 2.41 -18.36
N VAL A 42 -6.52 2.88 -17.52
CA VAL A 42 -7.46 1.98 -16.80
C VAL A 42 -8.79 1.76 -17.55
N LEU A 43 -9.05 2.46 -18.65
CA LEU A 43 -10.29 2.29 -19.42
C LEU A 43 -10.05 2.31 -20.94
N LYS A 44 -9.38 1.29 -21.48
CA LYS A 44 -9.50 0.95 -22.90
C LYS A 44 -10.08 -0.46 -23.07
N GLU A 45 -11.15 -0.50 -23.85
CA GLU A 45 -12.03 -1.62 -24.14
C GLU A 45 -11.30 -2.83 -24.76
N GLY A 46 -11.77 -4.03 -24.44
CA GLY A 46 -11.50 -5.25 -25.20
C GLY A 46 -10.31 -6.09 -24.71
N GLY A 47 -10.46 -6.76 -23.56
CA GLY A 47 -9.59 -7.86 -23.15
C GLY A 47 -8.17 -7.45 -22.73
N CYS A 48 -8.04 -6.53 -21.77
CA CYS A 48 -6.75 -6.21 -21.19
C CYS A 48 -6.64 -6.80 -19.78
N VAL A 49 -5.66 -7.67 -19.62
CA VAL A 49 -5.20 -8.19 -18.33
C VAL A 49 -4.67 -7.00 -17.51
N SER A 50 -5.33 -6.66 -16.40
CA SER A 50 -4.90 -5.56 -15.54
C SER A 50 -3.63 -5.97 -14.79
N GLN A 51 -2.47 -5.57 -15.31
CA GLN A 51 -1.17 -5.67 -14.65
C GLN A 51 -0.98 -4.44 -13.77
N LEU A 52 -0.60 -4.65 -12.51
CA LEU A 52 -0.27 -3.58 -11.57
C LEU A 52 0.98 -3.95 -10.79
N LEU A 53 1.84 -2.96 -10.57
CA LEU A 53 3.04 -3.10 -9.75
C LEU A 53 2.86 -2.29 -8.46
N VAL A 54 2.92 -2.98 -7.32
CA VAL A 54 2.83 -2.35 -5.99
C VAL A 54 4.20 -2.32 -5.35
N GLY A 55 4.71 -1.13 -5.06
CA GLY A 55 5.91 -0.93 -4.25
C GLY A 55 5.56 -1.03 -2.76
N VAL A 56 6.37 -1.76 -2.00
CA VAL A 56 6.19 -1.94 -0.55
C VAL A 56 7.49 -1.58 0.15
N LEU A 57 7.42 -0.59 1.02
CA LEU A 57 8.54 -0.13 1.85
C LEU A 57 8.12 0.03 3.31
N SER A 58 9.11 0.21 4.17
CA SER A 58 8.94 0.43 5.61
C SER A 58 10.16 1.13 6.17
N ASP A 59 10.02 1.71 7.36
CA ASP A 59 11.15 2.16 8.17
C ASP A 59 12.03 3.18 7.40
N THR A 60 11.39 4.24 6.88
CA THR A 60 12.11 5.38 6.29
C THR A 60 12.78 6.23 7.35
N HIS A 61 12.28 6.27 8.58
CA HIS A 61 12.89 7.02 9.69
C HIS A 61 13.22 8.48 9.30
N GLY A 62 12.28 9.12 8.58
CA GLY A 62 12.38 10.52 8.15
C GLY A 62 13.26 10.76 6.93
N ARG A 63 13.73 9.71 6.25
CA ARG A 63 14.53 9.81 5.04
C ARG A 63 14.10 8.78 3.99
N LEU A 64 13.82 9.25 2.77
CA LEU A 64 13.65 8.40 1.61
C LEU A 64 14.95 8.43 0.78
N PRO A 65 15.71 7.33 0.73
CA PRO A 65 16.90 7.26 -0.12
C PRO A 65 16.57 7.44 -1.61
N GLU A 66 17.47 8.06 -2.38
CA GLU A 66 17.28 8.34 -3.82
C GLU A 66 17.12 7.06 -4.65
N ASP A 67 17.88 6.02 -4.31
CA ASP A 67 17.77 4.67 -4.89
C ASP A 67 16.38 4.06 -4.62
N ALA A 68 15.85 4.20 -3.40
CA ALA A 68 14.50 3.77 -3.07
C ALA A 68 13.43 4.57 -3.84
N TYR A 69 13.60 5.89 -3.96
CA TYR A 69 12.71 6.75 -4.74
C TYR A 69 12.69 6.34 -6.21
N ALA A 70 13.86 6.12 -6.81
CA ALA A 70 14.00 5.69 -8.19
C ALA A 70 13.35 4.32 -8.42
N GLU A 71 13.54 3.37 -7.50
CA GLU A 71 12.90 2.06 -7.58
C GLU A 71 11.39 2.13 -7.43
N LEU A 72 10.82 3.12 -6.75
CA LEU A 72 9.36 3.25 -6.61
C LEU A 72 8.70 3.99 -7.79
N ALA A 73 9.48 4.60 -8.68
CA ALA A 73 8.96 5.44 -9.75
C ALA A 73 8.22 4.66 -10.87
N ASP A 74 8.42 3.35 -10.98
CA ASP A 74 7.73 2.47 -11.92
C ASP A 74 6.46 1.82 -11.32
N CYS A 75 6.17 2.06 -10.03
CA CYS A 75 5.08 1.42 -9.32
C CYS A 75 3.77 2.18 -9.52
N ASP A 76 2.66 1.45 -9.68
CA ASP A 76 1.32 2.00 -9.82
C ASP A 76 0.67 2.36 -8.47
N PHE A 77 1.19 1.77 -7.39
CA PHE A 77 0.70 2.00 -6.02
C PHE A 77 1.85 1.75 -5.03
N ILE A 78 1.83 2.46 -3.89
CA ILE A 78 2.85 2.32 -2.84
C ILE A 78 2.19 1.99 -1.49
N ILE A 79 2.78 1.03 -0.76
CA ILE A 79 2.42 0.69 0.61
C ILE A 79 3.61 0.99 1.53
N HIS A 80 3.40 1.84 2.54
CA HIS A 80 4.38 2.11 3.60
C HIS A 80 3.96 1.44 4.92
N ALA A 81 4.73 0.45 5.38
CA ALA A 81 4.40 -0.36 6.57
C ALA A 81 4.83 0.28 7.91
N GLY A 82 4.77 1.61 8.01
CA GLY A 82 5.09 2.39 9.22
C GLY A 82 6.57 2.73 9.44
N ASP A 83 6.81 3.49 10.52
CA ASP A 83 8.05 4.19 10.85
C ASP A 83 8.45 5.17 9.74
N ILE A 84 7.48 6.01 9.37
CA ILE A 84 7.61 7.06 8.34
C ILE A 84 8.53 8.17 8.86
N CYS A 85 8.24 8.66 10.07
CA CYS A 85 8.92 9.71 10.84
C CYS A 85 9.08 11.05 10.09
N GLY A 86 8.05 11.46 9.33
CA GLY A 86 8.03 12.76 8.69
C GLY A 86 6.98 12.88 7.57
N PRO A 87 6.05 13.87 7.63
CA PRO A 87 5.06 14.10 6.56
C PRO A 87 5.66 14.34 5.17
N GLY A 88 6.89 14.85 5.11
CA GLY A 88 7.62 15.04 3.84
C GLY A 88 7.76 13.74 3.03
N ILE A 89 7.96 12.60 3.71
CA ILE A 89 8.05 11.29 3.06
C ILE A 89 6.75 10.94 2.34
N MET A 90 5.61 11.23 2.95
CA MET A 90 4.30 11.00 2.32
C MET A 90 4.09 11.89 1.10
N LEU A 91 4.61 13.12 1.10
CA LEU A 91 4.57 14.01 -0.06
C LEU A 91 5.47 13.51 -1.20
N GLU A 92 6.69 13.07 -0.88
CA GLU A 92 7.63 12.51 -1.86
C GLU A 92 7.06 11.26 -2.53
N LEU A 93 6.56 10.31 -1.73
CA LEU A 93 5.94 9.08 -2.23
C LEU A 93 4.65 9.37 -2.99
N GLY A 94 3.82 10.30 -2.50
CA GLY A 94 2.58 10.72 -3.15
C GLY A 94 2.79 11.41 -4.50
N GLY A 95 3.99 11.94 -4.74
CA GLY A 95 4.41 12.45 -6.05
C GLY A 95 4.70 11.35 -7.08
N LEU A 96 4.97 10.11 -6.64
CA LEU A 96 5.23 8.96 -7.50
C LEU A 96 3.94 8.21 -7.85
N ALA A 97 3.17 7.84 -6.84
CA ALA A 97 1.97 7.03 -6.98
C ALA A 97 1.04 7.21 -5.76
N PRO A 98 -0.23 6.77 -5.83
CA PRO A 98 -1.09 6.71 -4.64
C PRO A 98 -0.46 5.87 -3.52
N VAL A 99 -0.51 6.40 -2.29
CA VAL A 99 0.14 5.79 -1.12
C VAL A 99 -0.91 5.33 -0.11
N CYS A 100 -0.76 4.09 0.37
CA CYS A 100 -1.37 3.63 1.61
C CYS A 100 -0.26 3.51 2.66
N ALA A 101 -0.47 4.07 3.85
CA ALA A 101 0.49 3.98 4.94
C ALA A 101 -0.20 3.62 6.26
N VAL A 102 0.58 3.04 7.17
CA VAL A 102 0.18 2.83 8.56
C VAL A 102 1.20 3.49 9.49
N LEU A 103 0.79 3.80 10.72
CA LEU A 103 1.68 4.33 11.75
C LEU A 103 2.59 3.23 12.28
N GLY A 104 3.89 3.53 12.38
CA GLY A 104 4.83 2.75 13.16
C GLY A 104 4.96 3.23 14.60
N ASN A 105 5.87 2.62 15.36
CA ASN A 105 6.06 2.98 16.77
C ASN A 105 6.74 4.35 16.95
N ASN A 106 7.35 4.90 15.90
CA ASN A 106 7.96 6.23 15.88
C ASN A 106 7.07 7.30 15.21
N ASP A 107 5.85 6.95 14.82
CA ASP A 107 4.92 7.85 14.14
C ASP A 107 3.81 8.36 15.08
N TYR A 108 3.38 9.61 14.86
CA TYR A 108 2.19 10.17 15.50
C TYR A 108 1.11 10.51 14.45
N PRO A 109 -0.13 10.88 14.86
CA PRO A 109 -1.25 11.16 13.96
C PRO A 109 -1.14 12.47 13.15
N GLU A 110 0.02 12.75 12.57
CA GLU A 110 0.34 13.95 11.78
C GLU A 110 0.09 13.81 10.28
N TYR A 111 -0.25 12.60 9.82
CA TYR A 111 -0.44 12.26 8.40
C TYR A 111 -1.92 12.32 7.93
N GLY A 112 -2.81 12.78 8.80
CA GLY A 112 -4.26 12.82 8.57
C GLY A 112 -4.98 11.54 9.04
N GLU A 113 -6.31 11.62 9.11
CA GLU A 113 -7.17 10.54 9.66
C GLU A 113 -7.12 9.24 8.84
N SER A 114 -6.65 9.30 7.59
CA SER A 114 -6.50 8.13 6.73
C SER A 114 -5.33 7.21 7.11
N VAL A 115 -4.37 7.71 7.91
CA VAL A 115 -3.19 6.94 8.32
C VAL A 115 -3.35 6.52 9.78
N GLY A 116 -3.88 5.32 9.96
CA GLY A 116 -4.05 4.67 11.26
C GLY A 116 -2.97 3.62 11.53
N THR A 117 -3.14 2.85 12.61
CA THR A 117 -2.24 1.73 12.95
C THR A 117 -2.44 0.49 12.08
N VAL A 118 -3.55 0.45 11.33
CA VAL A 118 -3.93 -0.66 10.45
C VAL A 118 -4.54 -0.12 9.17
N ALA A 119 -4.22 -0.74 8.03
CA ALA A 119 -4.87 -0.48 6.76
C ALA A 119 -5.25 -1.78 6.05
N THR A 120 -6.39 -1.79 5.37
CA THR A 120 -6.90 -2.95 4.61
C THR A 120 -7.23 -2.61 3.15
N PRO A 121 -6.27 -2.07 2.37
CA PRO A 121 -6.56 -1.63 1.02
C PRO A 121 -6.85 -2.82 0.08
N ARG A 122 -7.65 -2.55 -0.95
CA ARG A 122 -7.87 -3.49 -2.06
C ARG A 122 -7.26 -2.92 -3.32
N ILE A 123 -6.20 -3.55 -3.82
CA ILE A 123 -5.39 -3.07 -4.95
C ILE A 123 -5.38 -4.15 -6.01
N GLY A 124 -5.76 -3.81 -7.25
CA GLY A 124 -5.77 -4.78 -8.35
C GLY A 124 -6.62 -6.02 -8.11
N GLY A 125 -7.65 -5.93 -7.27
CA GLY A 125 -8.50 -7.06 -6.86
C GLY A 125 -8.00 -7.83 -5.63
N VAL A 126 -6.72 -7.68 -5.25
CA VAL A 126 -6.07 -8.34 -4.11
C VAL A 126 -6.38 -7.59 -2.81
N ARG A 127 -6.65 -8.33 -1.74
CA ARG A 127 -6.87 -7.79 -0.39
C ARG A 127 -5.59 -7.77 0.41
N PHE A 128 -5.24 -6.61 0.93
CA PHE A 128 -4.08 -6.42 1.80
C PHE A 128 -4.53 -6.22 3.25
N LEU A 129 -3.69 -6.65 4.18
CA LEU A 129 -3.70 -6.20 5.57
C LEU A 129 -2.31 -5.64 5.86
N VAL A 130 -2.24 -4.39 6.33
CA VAL A 130 -0.98 -3.73 6.64
C VAL A 130 -1.03 -3.28 8.09
N THR A 131 -0.01 -3.64 8.85
CA THR A 131 0.27 -3.11 10.19
C THR A 131 1.76 -2.82 10.29
N HIS A 132 2.21 -2.11 11.32
CA HIS A 132 3.65 -1.95 11.52
C HIS A 132 4.27 -3.16 12.21
N THR A 133 3.67 -3.66 13.30
CA THR A 133 4.27 -4.76 14.08
C THR A 133 3.77 -6.13 13.61
N PRO A 134 4.63 -7.17 13.65
CA PRO A 134 4.22 -8.55 13.37
C PRO A 134 3.26 -9.10 14.44
N THR A 135 3.33 -8.59 15.67
CA THR A 135 2.44 -8.98 16.76
C THR A 135 1.00 -8.57 16.48
N ASP A 136 0.78 -7.33 16.06
CA ASP A 136 -0.55 -6.83 15.70
C ASP A 136 -1.09 -7.56 14.47
N LEU A 137 -0.24 -7.77 13.46
CA LEU A 137 -0.59 -8.54 12.27
C LEU A 137 -1.13 -9.92 12.63
N ARG A 138 -0.42 -10.65 13.50
CA ARG A 138 -0.82 -11.98 13.99
C ARG A 138 -2.10 -11.93 14.83
N ALA A 139 -2.26 -10.92 15.68
CA ALA A 139 -3.48 -10.75 16.48
C ALA A 139 -4.71 -10.53 15.59
N ILE A 140 -4.59 -9.71 14.53
CA ILE A 140 -5.67 -9.45 13.57
C ILE A 140 -6.00 -10.71 12.78
N LEU A 141 -4.98 -11.35 12.19
CA LEU A 141 -5.18 -12.55 11.37
C LEU A 141 -5.77 -13.72 12.18
N SER A 142 -5.43 -13.85 13.46
CA SER A 142 -6.00 -14.88 14.35
C SER A 142 -7.40 -14.54 14.90
N GLY A 143 -8.00 -13.42 14.49
CA GLY A 143 -9.33 -13.00 14.94
C GLY A 143 -9.37 -12.54 16.41
N ARG A 144 -8.22 -12.20 17.00
CA ARG A 144 -8.13 -11.68 18.39
C ARG A 144 -8.46 -10.19 18.49
N THR A 145 -8.79 -9.55 17.38
CA THR A 145 -9.16 -8.14 17.28
C THR A 145 -10.46 -8.00 16.48
N ASN A 146 -11.09 -6.83 16.56
CA ASN A 146 -12.30 -6.51 15.80
C ASN A 146 -12.02 -5.87 14.43
N VAL A 147 -10.75 -5.84 13.98
CA VAL A 147 -10.36 -5.26 12.68
C VAL A 147 -10.97 -6.07 11.53
N LEU A 148 -10.82 -7.39 11.60
CA LEU A 148 -11.48 -8.33 10.69
C LEU A 148 -12.61 -9.01 11.47
N LYS A 149 -13.83 -8.92 10.96
CA LYS A 149 -15.01 -9.51 11.57
C LYS A 149 -15.14 -10.97 11.13
N PRO A 150 -15.81 -11.83 11.94
CA PRO A 150 -16.15 -13.17 11.50
C PRO A 150 -16.90 -13.15 10.16
N GLY A 151 -16.40 -13.88 9.17
CA GLY A 151 -16.94 -13.92 7.81
C GLY A 151 -16.33 -12.92 6.84
N ASP A 152 -15.49 -11.99 7.30
CA ASP A 152 -14.71 -11.15 6.39
C ASP A 152 -13.77 -12.02 5.55
N PRO A 153 -13.59 -11.70 4.25
CA PRO A 153 -12.72 -12.47 3.39
C PRO A 153 -11.27 -12.30 3.85
N VAL A 154 -10.56 -13.41 4.01
CA VAL A 154 -9.16 -13.40 4.45
C VAL A 154 -8.29 -12.56 3.51
N SER A 155 -7.39 -11.78 4.09
CA SER A 155 -6.40 -11.01 3.36
C SER A 155 -5.45 -11.94 2.61
N GLN A 156 -5.19 -11.65 1.35
CA GLN A 156 -4.28 -12.45 0.53
C GLN A 156 -2.83 -12.12 0.86
N VAL A 157 -2.54 -10.84 1.08
CA VAL A 157 -1.21 -10.37 1.46
C VAL A 157 -1.27 -9.62 2.77
N ALA A 158 -0.55 -10.10 3.77
CA ALA A 158 -0.39 -9.45 5.07
C ALA A 158 1.01 -8.84 5.15
N ILE A 159 1.13 -7.57 5.49
CA ILE A 159 2.38 -6.81 5.45
C ILE A 159 2.67 -6.26 6.85
N HIS A 160 3.91 -6.44 7.29
CA HIS A 160 4.43 -5.72 8.46
C HIS A 160 5.79 -5.07 8.18
N GLY A 161 6.19 -4.16 9.07
CA GLY A 161 7.51 -3.54 9.13
C GLY A 161 8.22 -3.92 10.43
N HIS A 162 8.80 -2.93 11.11
CA HIS A 162 9.29 -2.95 12.49
C HIS A 162 10.56 -3.77 12.74
N THR A 163 10.66 -4.97 12.16
CA THR A 163 11.80 -5.86 12.39
C THR A 163 13.05 -5.37 11.68
N HIS A 164 12.89 -4.61 10.60
CA HIS A 164 13.92 -4.25 9.62
C HIS A 164 14.61 -5.49 9.00
N VAL A 165 14.02 -6.68 9.17
CA VAL A 165 14.49 -7.95 8.62
C VAL A 165 13.48 -8.39 7.56
N PRO A 166 13.90 -8.54 6.29
CA PRO A 166 13.04 -9.02 5.22
C PRO A 166 12.46 -10.39 5.53
N GLU A 167 11.18 -10.58 5.26
CA GLU A 167 10.48 -11.84 5.47
C GLU A 167 9.48 -12.06 4.34
N LEU A 168 9.44 -13.28 3.78
CA LEU A 168 8.43 -13.69 2.82
C LEU A 168 7.95 -15.10 3.17
N LEU A 169 6.80 -15.20 3.83
CA LEU A 169 6.16 -16.48 4.15
C LEU A 169 5.03 -16.75 3.16
N ARG A 170 4.81 -18.03 2.85
CA ARG A 170 3.72 -18.52 1.99
C ARG A 170 3.11 -19.80 2.56
N GLY A 171 1.90 -20.13 2.13
CA GLY A 171 1.23 -21.37 2.51
C GLY A 171 0.92 -21.44 4.00
N SER A 172 1.15 -22.59 4.63
CA SER A 172 0.83 -22.79 6.06
C SER A 172 1.58 -21.83 7.00
N ALA A 173 2.77 -21.35 6.62
CA ALA A 173 3.54 -20.39 7.41
C ALA A 173 2.94 -18.97 7.39
N ALA A 174 2.17 -18.63 6.35
CA ALA A 174 1.48 -17.35 6.22
C ALA A 174 0.02 -17.40 6.70
N ALA A 175 -0.50 -18.61 6.94
CA ALA A 175 -1.89 -18.84 7.27
C ALA A 175 -2.35 -18.00 8.47
N PRO A 176 -3.57 -17.43 8.43
CA PRO A 176 -4.60 -17.64 7.42
C PRO A 176 -4.42 -16.85 6.11
N ALA A 177 -3.49 -15.90 6.02
CA ALA A 177 -3.20 -15.21 4.76
C ALA A 177 -2.47 -16.12 3.76
N ASP A 178 -2.49 -15.77 2.47
CA ASP A 178 -1.71 -16.51 1.46
C ASP A 178 -0.22 -16.18 1.54
N VAL A 179 0.08 -14.92 1.90
CA VAL A 179 1.42 -14.36 2.02
C VAL A 179 1.54 -13.48 3.27
N VAL A 180 2.64 -13.61 4.00
CA VAL A 180 3.13 -12.60 4.95
C VAL A 180 4.43 -12.00 4.40
N LEU A 181 4.53 -10.68 4.36
CA LEU A 181 5.65 -9.93 3.81
C LEU A 181 6.16 -8.88 4.79
N CYS A 182 7.46 -8.87 5.03
CA CYS A 182 8.19 -7.73 5.56
C CYS A 182 9.15 -7.24 4.48
N PRO A 183 9.07 -5.98 4.00
CA PRO A 183 9.97 -5.48 2.96
C PRO A 183 11.43 -5.36 3.44
N GLY A 184 11.66 -5.36 4.76
CA GLY A 184 12.92 -4.98 5.38
C GLY A 184 12.89 -3.50 5.77
N SER A 185 14.02 -2.82 5.64
CA SER A 185 14.11 -1.37 5.86
C SER A 185 14.89 -0.73 4.73
N VAL A 186 14.38 0.40 4.23
CA VAL A 186 15.08 1.20 3.23
C VAL A 186 16.21 2.02 3.83
N THR A 187 16.26 2.21 5.16
CA THR A 187 17.30 3.04 5.81
C THR A 187 18.20 2.29 6.78
N ARG A 188 17.66 1.36 7.58
CA ARG A 188 18.32 0.78 8.75
C ARG A 188 18.19 -0.75 8.77
N PRO A 189 18.67 -1.49 7.76
CA PRO A 189 18.44 -2.93 7.66
C PRO A 189 19.04 -3.70 8.85
N ARG A 190 18.43 -4.84 9.18
CA ARG A 190 18.87 -5.74 10.26
C ARG A 190 18.98 -7.18 9.76
N GLY A 191 19.48 -8.07 10.62
CA GLY A 191 19.59 -9.51 10.31
C GLY A 191 20.57 -9.82 9.18
N GLY A 192 21.55 -8.94 8.93
CA GLY A 192 22.52 -9.10 7.85
C GLY A 192 21.99 -8.75 6.46
N SER A 193 20.76 -8.26 6.34
CA SER A 193 20.20 -7.79 5.07
C SER A 193 20.80 -6.45 4.62
N LYS A 194 20.70 -6.17 3.32
CA LYS A 194 20.97 -4.83 2.78
C LYS A 194 19.75 -3.93 2.95
N ARG A 195 19.92 -2.63 2.68
CA ARG A 195 18.77 -1.73 2.49
C ARG A 195 17.97 -2.26 1.32
N GLN A 196 16.66 -2.39 1.48
CA GLN A 196 15.81 -2.94 0.42
C GLN A 196 14.34 -2.57 0.60
N LEU A 197 13.60 -2.76 -0.48
CA LEU A 197 12.13 -2.72 -0.52
C LEU A 197 11.61 -3.98 -1.23
N ALA A 198 10.29 -4.15 -1.29
CA ALA A 198 9.67 -5.21 -2.06
C ALA A 198 8.78 -4.63 -3.17
N LYS A 199 8.65 -5.39 -4.26
CA LYS A 199 7.70 -5.13 -5.35
C LYS A 199 6.77 -6.33 -5.51
N ILE A 200 5.48 -6.06 -5.66
CA ILE A 200 4.42 -7.06 -5.84
C ILE A 200 3.78 -6.85 -7.22
N ALA A 201 3.90 -7.83 -8.10
CA ALA A 201 3.19 -7.83 -9.38
C ALA A 201 1.81 -8.48 -9.19
N ILE A 202 0.76 -7.76 -9.57
CA ILE A 202 -0.63 -8.20 -9.52
C ILE A 202 -1.16 -8.30 -10.94
N GLU A 203 -1.81 -9.42 -11.24
CA GLU A 203 -2.42 -9.67 -12.54
C GLU A 203 -3.77 -10.36 -12.36
N ASN A 204 -4.81 -9.82 -12.98
CA ASN A 204 -6.16 -10.43 -12.98
C ASN A 204 -6.68 -10.77 -11.57
N GLY A 205 -6.47 -9.89 -10.58
CA GLY A 205 -6.96 -10.14 -9.23
C GLY A 205 -6.06 -11.00 -8.35
N ALA A 206 -4.89 -11.42 -8.83
CA ALA A 206 -4.01 -12.35 -8.13
C ALA A 206 -2.56 -11.85 -8.08
N VAL A 207 -1.87 -12.16 -6.98
CA VAL A 207 -0.43 -11.95 -6.86
C VAL A 207 0.31 -12.92 -7.78
N ARG A 208 1.13 -12.40 -8.68
CA ARG A 208 1.97 -13.20 -9.59
C ARG A 208 3.39 -13.35 -9.08
N GLU A 209 3.97 -12.25 -8.64
CA GLU A 209 5.35 -12.21 -8.19
C GLU A 209 5.46 -11.31 -6.97
N ILE A 210 6.35 -11.70 -6.05
CA ILE A 210 6.86 -10.83 -5.00
C ILE A 210 8.37 -10.96 -5.06
N ARG A 211 9.06 -9.83 -5.20
CA ARG A 211 10.53 -9.79 -5.22
C ARG A 211 11.04 -8.69 -4.30
N PHE A 212 12.19 -8.94 -3.69
CA PHE A 212 12.95 -7.91 -2.99
C PHE A 212 13.86 -7.18 -3.97
N VAL A 213 14.05 -5.88 -3.74
CA VAL A 213 14.94 -5.03 -4.51
C VAL A 213 15.96 -4.43 -3.54
N GLU A 214 17.21 -4.86 -3.68
CA GLU A 214 18.31 -4.31 -2.90
C GLU A 214 18.66 -2.91 -3.38
N LEU A 215 18.95 -2.03 -2.43
CA LEU A 215 19.32 -0.64 -2.65
C LEU A 215 20.85 -0.51 -2.49
N GLY A 216 21.50 0.10 -3.50
CA GLY A 216 22.96 0.16 -3.65
C GLY A 216 23.54 1.53 -3.36
#